data_AF-A0A6V7UQH1-F1
#
_entry.id   AF-A0A6V7UQH1-F1
#
_cell.length_a   1.000
_cell.length_b   1.000
_cell.length_c   1.000
_cell.angle_alpha   90.00
_cell.angle_beta   90.00
_cell.angle_gamma   90.00
#
_symmetry.space_group_name_H-M   'P 1'
#
loop_
_entity.id
_entity.type
_entity.pdbx_description
1 polymer ?
#
loop_
_entity_poly.entity_id
_entity_poly.type
_entity_poly.pdbx_seq_one_letter_code
_entity_poly.pdbx_strand_id
1 'polypeptide(L)'
;MILTVSNYTSNKVNIDGFSLGVVISRKAILGGKCVDTGEDLGPPLTHLVHTFVGVAGPNWGSFLCILPIGACNLLNGINCSSTYLKDINSKERYEGSFIFTIFSTGDDIVGYEVCGKVSSSIEGADDNFEFQNMTHSELILNTIKLQYDLITFQQADDDDLSWVE
;
A
#
# COMPACT_ATOMS: atom_id res chain seq x y z
N MET A 1 15.82 1.41 1.72
CA MET A 1 15.20 2.26 2.75
C MET A 1 14.61 1.45 3.90
N ILE A 2 13.67 0.51 3.66
CA ILE A 2 13.08 -0.37 4.70
C ILE A 2 14.16 -1.05 5.56
N LEU A 3 15.07 -1.79 4.93
CA LEU A 3 16.21 -2.45 5.61
C LEU A 3 17.05 -1.47 6.43
N THR A 4 17.35 -0.31 5.86
CA THR A 4 18.18 0.72 6.51
C THR A 4 17.52 1.27 7.76
N VAL A 5 16.23 1.61 7.69
CA VAL A 5 15.47 2.14 8.83
C VAL A 5 15.33 1.07 9.90
N SER A 6 14.93 -0.15 9.52
CA SER A 6 14.77 -1.25 10.47
C SER A 6 16.07 -1.60 11.20
N ASN A 7 17.20 -1.65 10.48
CA ASN A 7 18.50 -1.89 11.09
C ASN A 7 18.94 -0.73 11.98
N TYR A 8 18.68 0.51 11.58
CA TYR A 8 19.04 1.70 12.37
C TYR A 8 18.26 1.76 13.68
N THR A 9 16.96 1.48 13.65
CA THR A 9 16.09 1.52 14.84
C THR A 9 16.08 0.20 15.62
N SER A 10 16.69 -0.86 15.09
CA SER A 10 16.58 -2.24 15.60
C SER A 10 15.13 -2.68 15.82
N ASN A 11 14.22 -2.21 14.96
CA ASN A 11 12.78 -2.41 15.09
C ASN A 11 12.14 -2.68 13.72
N LYS A 12 10.91 -3.23 13.73
CA LYS A 12 10.08 -3.24 12.53
C LYS A 12 9.70 -1.81 12.13
N VAL A 13 9.39 -1.60 10.85
CA VAL A 13 8.96 -0.30 10.32
C VAL A 13 7.47 -0.27 10.08
N ASN A 14 6.89 0.92 10.19
CA ASN A 14 5.57 1.22 9.66
C ASN A 14 5.73 1.89 8.29
N ILE A 15 4.85 1.54 7.34
CA ILE A 15 4.84 2.08 5.99
C ILE A 15 3.48 2.72 5.76
N ASP A 16 3.49 4.00 5.43
CA ASP A 16 2.33 4.74 4.97
C ASP A 16 2.57 5.18 3.52
N GLY A 17 1.82 4.57 2.60
CA GLY A 17 1.95 4.77 1.17
C GLY A 17 0.73 5.51 0.61
N PHE A 18 0.98 6.49 -0.26
CA PHE A 18 -0.07 7.21 -0.98
C PHE A 18 0.07 7.01 -2.49
N SER A 19 -1.06 6.84 -3.18
CA SER A 19 -1.11 6.77 -4.64
C SER A 19 -0.20 5.66 -5.19
N LEU A 20 0.62 5.96 -6.20
CA LEU A 20 1.64 5.06 -6.74
C LEU A 20 2.61 4.51 -5.66
N GLY A 21 2.83 5.24 -4.57
CA GLY A 21 3.68 4.81 -3.47
C GLY A 21 3.20 3.51 -2.83
N VAL A 22 1.89 3.21 -2.87
CA VAL A 22 1.32 1.97 -2.34
C VAL A 22 1.87 0.78 -3.12
N VAL A 23 1.69 0.75 -4.44
CA VAL A 23 2.10 -0.40 -5.27
C VAL A 23 3.63 -0.53 -5.33
N ILE A 24 4.36 0.60 -5.36
CA ILE A 24 5.84 0.60 -5.31
C ILE A 24 6.34 -0.03 -4.01
N SER A 25 5.79 0.40 -2.86
CA SER A 25 6.12 -0.19 -1.56
C SER A 25 5.76 -1.67 -1.49
N ARG A 26 4.59 -2.06 -2.01
CA ARG A 26 4.18 -3.46 -2.11
C ARG A 26 5.21 -4.28 -2.90
N LYS A 27 5.69 -3.82 -4.06
CA LYS A 27 6.74 -4.56 -4.78
C LYS A 27 8.06 -4.60 -4.01
N ALA A 28 8.45 -3.52 -3.35
CA ALA A 28 9.67 -3.47 -2.54
C ALA A 28 9.61 -4.45 -1.34
N ILE A 29 8.44 -4.64 -0.74
CA ILE A 29 8.24 -5.58 0.38
C ILE A 29 8.20 -7.02 -0.14
N LEU A 30 7.52 -7.26 -1.28
CA LEU A 30 7.44 -8.59 -1.89
C LEU A 30 8.83 -9.11 -2.31
N GLY A 31 9.68 -8.22 -2.81
CA GLY A 31 11.00 -8.57 -3.34
C GLY A 31 10.91 -9.33 -4.66
N GLY A 32 11.88 -10.24 -4.86
CA GLY A 32 12.00 -11.05 -6.07
C GLY A 32 12.34 -10.23 -7.32
N LYS A 33 12.06 -10.79 -8.50
CA LYS A 33 12.45 -10.17 -9.76
C LYS A 33 11.48 -9.07 -10.21
N CYS A 34 12.01 -7.99 -10.76
CA CYS A 34 11.25 -6.98 -11.49
C CYS A 34 10.66 -7.59 -12.77
N VAL A 35 9.39 -7.32 -13.05
CA VAL A 35 8.65 -7.95 -14.16
C VAL A 35 9.14 -7.48 -15.55
N ASP A 36 9.81 -6.35 -15.60
CA ASP A 36 10.31 -5.68 -16.80
C ASP A 36 11.80 -5.93 -17.04
N THR A 37 12.66 -5.62 -16.07
CA THR A 37 14.12 -5.72 -16.20
C THR A 37 14.67 -7.07 -15.75
N GLY A 38 13.93 -7.80 -14.92
CA GLY A 38 14.40 -9.04 -14.29
C GLY A 38 15.42 -8.82 -13.16
N GLU A 39 15.69 -7.57 -12.79
CA GLU A 39 16.53 -7.23 -11.63
C GLU A 39 15.97 -7.87 -10.35
N ASP A 40 16.85 -8.40 -9.51
CA ASP A 40 16.46 -9.07 -8.28
C ASP A 40 16.50 -8.09 -7.10
N LEU A 41 15.32 -7.81 -6.53
CA LEU A 41 15.15 -6.95 -5.36
C LEU A 41 15.52 -7.64 -4.05
N GLY A 42 15.86 -8.93 -4.09
CA GLY A 42 16.23 -9.74 -2.94
C GLY A 42 15.02 -10.44 -2.29
N PRO A 43 15.22 -11.04 -1.10
CA PRO A 43 14.18 -11.78 -0.42
C PRO A 43 13.05 -10.87 0.09
N PRO A 44 11.84 -11.42 0.34
CA PRO A 44 10.73 -10.65 0.90
C PRO A 44 11.08 -10.00 2.25
N LEU A 45 10.65 -8.75 2.42
CA LEU A 45 10.89 -7.94 3.63
C LEU A 45 9.71 -7.92 4.59
N THR A 46 8.69 -8.76 4.38
CA THR A 46 7.46 -8.85 5.20
C THR A 46 7.74 -8.84 6.70
N HIS A 47 8.74 -9.60 7.16
CA HIS A 47 9.08 -9.72 8.58
C HIS A 47 9.60 -8.42 9.21
N LEU A 48 10.02 -7.45 8.40
CA LEU A 48 10.48 -6.14 8.84
C LEU A 48 9.36 -5.10 8.91
N VAL A 49 8.17 -5.40 8.38
CA VAL A 49 7.05 -4.46 8.35
C VAL A 49 6.05 -4.80 9.44
N HIS A 50 5.83 -3.85 10.34
CA HIS A 50 4.82 -3.95 11.38
C HIS A 50 3.45 -3.59 10.79
N THR A 51 3.23 -2.32 10.47
CA THR A 51 1.99 -1.84 9.85
C THR A 51 2.23 -1.33 8.43
N PHE A 52 1.34 -1.69 7.52
CA PHE A 52 1.22 -1.11 6.18
C PHE A 52 -0.12 -0.40 6.04
N VAL A 53 -0.09 0.90 5.72
CA VAL A 53 -1.27 1.71 5.37
C VAL A 53 -1.16 2.11 3.91
N GLY A 54 -2.16 1.74 3.12
CA GLY A 54 -2.27 2.13 1.71
C GLY A 54 -3.39 3.14 1.50
N VAL A 55 -3.06 4.39 1.22
CA VAL A 55 -4.02 5.45 0.90
C VAL A 55 -4.11 5.61 -0.62
N ALA A 56 -5.31 5.42 -1.18
CA ALA A 56 -5.58 5.63 -2.60
C ALA A 56 -4.62 4.90 -3.55
N GLY A 57 -4.21 3.67 -3.24
CA GLY A 57 -3.28 2.91 -4.09
C GLY A 57 -3.96 2.30 -5.30
N PRO A 58 -3.35 2.26 -6.51
CA PRO A 58 -3.94 1.57 -7.67
C PRO A 58 -3.67 0.06 -7.65
N ASN A 59 -4.06 -0.64 -6.59
CA ASN A 59 -3.75 -2.07 -6.37
C ASN A 59 -4.35 -2.99 -7.44
N TRP A 60 -5.53 -2.66 -7.95
CA TRP A 60 -6.21 -3.36 -9.04
C TRP A 60 -6.28 -2.54 -10.34
N GLY A 61 -5.55 -1.43 -10.40
CA GLY A 61 -5.40 -0.56 -11.54
C GLY A 61 -6.08 0.79 -11.37
N SER A 62 -5.80 1.75 -12.24
CA SER A 62 -6.32 3.12 -12.13
C SER A 62 -7.34 3.45 -13.22
N PHE A 63 -8.36 4.21 -12.85
CA PHE A 63 -9.34 4.80 -13.77
C PHE A 63 -8.68 5.65 -14.87
N LEU A 64 -7.57 6.33 -14.57
CA LEU A 64 -6.83 7.12 -15.57
C LEU A 64 -6.26 6.28 -16.72
N CYS A 65 -6.19 4.96 -16.59
CA CYS A 65 -5.72 4.07 -17.66
C CYS A 65 -6.71 3.88 -18.81
N ILE A 66 -7.83 4.59 -18.81
CA ILE A 66 -8.62 4.87 -20.02
C ILE A 66 -7.82 5.75 -20.99
N LEU A 67 -6.93 6.60 -20.46
CA LEU A 67 -6.01 7.43 -21.24
C LEU A 67 -4.66 6.71 -21.42
N PRO A 68 -4.00 6.83 -22.59
CA PRO A 68 -2.73 6.17 -22.87
C PRO A 68 -1.54 6.93 -22.26
N ILE A 69 -1.53 7.10 -20.94
CA ILE A 69 -0.38 7.66 -20.20
C ILE A 69 0.67 6.57 -19.96
N GLY A 70 1.95 6.94 -19.93
CA GLY A 70 3.06 5.97 -19.83
C GLY A 70 2.98 5.02 -18.63
N ALA A 71 2.40 5.47 -17.53
CA ALA A 71 2.17 4.68 -16.32
C ALA A 71 1.15 3.53 -16.52
N CYS A 72 0.36 3.53 -17.60
CA CYS A 72 -0.71 2.57 -17.86
C CYS A 72 -0.33 1.45 -18.84
N ASN A 73 0.97 1.13 -18.94
CA ASN A 73 1.43 0.03 -19.79
C ASN A 73 1.14 -1.36 -19.16
N LEU A 74 1.12 -2.39 -19.99
CA LEU A 74 0.78 -3.78 -19.58
C LEU A 74 1.93 -4.56 -18.94
N LEU A 75 3.14 -3.98 -18.85
CA LEU A 75 4.30 -4.64 -18.28
C LEU A 75 4.48 -4.23 -16.82
N ASN A 76 4.97 -3.02 -16.58
CA ASN A 76 5.27 -2.47 -15.26
C ASN A 76 4.31 -1.33 -14.83
N GLY A 77 3.21 -1.16 -15.57
CA GLY A 77 2.24 -0.10 -15.31
C GLY A 77 1.11 -0.48 -14.35
N ILE A 78 0.20 0.47 -14.16
CA ILE A 78 -1.01 0.36 -13.30
C ILE A 78 -2.28 0.08 -14.11
N ASN A 79 -2.14 -0.48 -15.31
CA ASN A 79 -3.28 -1.08 -16.00
C ASN A 79 -3.71 -2.35 -15.26
N CYS A 80 -5.00 -2.58 -15.09
CA CYS A 80 -5.51 -3.73 -14.33
C CYS A 80 -5.11 -5.11 -14.90
N SER A 81 -4.71 -5.16 -16.18
CA SER A 81 -4.20 -6.39 -16.82
C SER A 81 -2.67 -6.49 -16.83
N SER A 82 -1.95 -5.54 -16.22
CA SER A 82 -0.49 -5.50 -16.24
C SER A 82 0.15 -6.70 -15.53
N THR A 83 1.33 -7.10 -15.99
CA THR A 83 2.13 -8.13 -15.33
C THR A 83 2.52 -7.71 -13.91
N TYR A 84 2.81 -6.43 -13.70
CA TYR A 84 3.16 -5.88 -12.39
C TYR A 84 2.04 -6.01 -11.36
N LEU A 85 0.81 -5.61 -11.69
CA LEU A 85 -0.30 -5.75 -10.75
C LEU A 85 -0.65 -7.23 -10.49
N LYS A 86 -0.47 -8.11 -11.49
CA LYS A 86 -0.61 -9.56 -11.28
C LYS A 86 0.45 -10.12 -10.32
N ASP A 87 1.69 -9.63 -10.43
CA ASP A 87 2.81 -10.04 -9.58
C ASP A 87 2.57 -9.64 -8.12
N ILE A 88 2.29 -8.37 -7.84
CA ILE A 88 2.06 -7.90 -6.47
C ILE A 88 0.76 -8.46 -5.86
N ASN A 89 -0.21 -8.90 -6.66
CA ASN A 89 -1.43 -9.54 -6.17
C ASN A 89 -1.37 -11.07 -6.21
N SER A 90 -0.20 -11.68 -6.50
CA SER A 90 -0.04 -13.14 -6.55
C SER A 90 0.04 -13.80 -5.17
N LYS A 91 0.26 -13.00 -4.13
CA LYS A 91 0.38 -13.43 -2.74
C LYS A 91 -0.38 -12.46 -1.86
N GLU A 92 -1.07 -12.98 -0.86
CA GLU A 92 -1.78 -12.19 0.14
C GLU A 92 -0.91 -11.95 1.38
N ARG A 93 -1.23 -10.86 2.09
CA ARG A 93 -0.73 -10.55 3.43
C ARG A 93 0.79 -10.48 3.59
N TYR A 94 1.52 -10.12 2.55
CA TYR A 94 2.98 -9.99 2.63
C TYR A 94 3.41 -8.56 2.98
N GLU A 95 2.49 -7.60 2.99
CA GLU A 95 2.76 -6.18 3.18
C GLU A 95 3.18 -5.84 4.61
N GLY A 96 2.73 -6.60 5.61
CA GLY A 96 3.08 -6.37 7.01
C GLY A 96 2.34 -7.28 7.97
N SER A 97 2.51 -7.02 9.27
CA SER A 97 1.77 -7.71 10.34
C SER A 97 0.32 -7.22 10.37
N PHE A 98 0.11 -5.92 10.13
CA PHE A 98 -1.19 -5.26 9.97
C PHE A 98 -1.25 -4.51 8.63
N ILE A 99 -2.38 -4.61 7.95
CA ILE A 99 -2.58 -4.08 6.60
C ILE A 99 -3.92 -3.33 6.58
N PHE A 100 -3.85 -2.04 6.31
CA PHE A 100 -5.02 -1.18 6.21
C PHE A 100 -5.04 -0.50 4.85
N THR A 101 -6.24 -0.29 4.31
CA THR A 101 -6.40 0.55 3.12
C THR A 101 -7.40 1.66 3.36
N ILE A 102 -7.15 2.83 2.77
CA ILE A 102 -8.00 4.01 2.85
C ILE A 102 -8.31 4.44 1.42
N PHE A 103 -9.59 4.55 1.07
CA PHE A 103 -10.02 4.89 -0.29
C PHE A 103 -11.33 5.65 -0.32
N SER A 104 -11.65 6.25 -1.46
CA SER A 104 -12.83 7.11 -1.62
C SER A 104 -13.62 6.76 -2.87
N THR A 105 -14.95 6.80 -2.79
CA THR A 105 -15.82 6.70 -3.97
C THR A 105 -15.67 7.88 -4.93
N GLY A 106 -15.13 9.01 -4.44
CA GLY A 106 -14.88 10.23 -5.20
C GLY A 106 -13.45 10.41 -5.71
N ASP A 107 -12.59 9.38 -5.62
CA ASP A 107 -11.20 9.49 -6.09
C ASP A 107 -11.14 9.73 -7.61
N ASP A 108 -10.62 10.88 -8.02
CA ASP A 108 -10.59 11.37 -9.40
C ASP A 108 -9.33 10.97 -10.18
N ILE A 109 -8.41 10.20 -9.57
CA ILE A 109 -7.14 9.78 -10.15
C ILE A 109 -7.07 8.25 -10.22
N VAL A 110 -7.17 7.57 -9.08
CA VAL A 110 -7.15 6.10 -9.02
C VAL A 110 -8.53 5.53 -9.32
N GLY A 111 -9.59 6.23 -8.90
CA GLY A 111 -10.96 5.76 -9.04
C GLY A 111 -11.34 4.75 -7.97
N TYR A 112 -12.64 4.66 -7.70
CA TYR A 112 -13.17 3.72 -6.72
C TYR A 112 -13.14 2.27 -7.21
N GLU A 113 -13.75 2.02 -8.38
CA GLU A 113 -13.83 0.68 -8.98
C GLU A 113 -13.15 0.65 -10.35
N VAL A 114 -12.23 -0.30 -10.51
CA VAL A 114 -11.50 -0.55 -11.76
C VAL A 114 -11.51 -2.05 -12.03
N CYS A 115 -11.93 -2.44 -13.24
CA CYS A 115 -11.98 -3.83 -13.67
C CYS A 115 -12.78 -4.75 -12.73
N GLY A 116 -13.89 -4.23 -12.19
CA GLY A 116 -14.82 -4.96 -11.32
C GLY A 116 -14.32 -5.17 -9.89
N LYS A 117 -13.29 -4.43 -9.47
CA LYS A 117 -12.73 -4.47 -8.13
C LYS A 117 -12.60 -3.06 -7.56
N VAL A 118 -12.72 -2.92 -6.24
CA VAL A 118 -12.31 -1.71 -5.54
C VAL A 118 -10.82 -1.52 -5.79
N SER A 119 -10.43 -0.45 -6.48
CA SER A 119 -9.09 -0.27 -7.01
C SER A 119 -8.02 -0.30 -5.91
N SER A 120 -8.32 0.34 -4.78
CA SER A 120 -7.38 0.52 -3.68
C SER A 120 -7.43 -0.53 -2.60
N SER A 121 -8.32 -1.51 -2.68
CA SER A 121 -8.34 -2.60 -1.70
C SER A 121 -7.12 -3.53 -1.88
N ILE A 122 -6.72 -4.17 -0.79
CA ILE A 122 -5.74 -5.25 -0.78
C ILE A 122 -6.43 -6.50 -0.25
N GLU A 123 -6.29 -7.61 -0.96
CA GLU A 123 -6.87 -8.88 -0.53
C GLU A 123 -6.17 -9.39 0.75
N GLY A 124 -6.96 -9.74 1.75
CA GLY A 124 -6.46 -10.09 3.07
C GLY A 124 -6.07 -8.91 3.95
N ALA A 125 -6.41 -7.66 3.60
CA ALA A 125 -6.28 -6.52 4.52
C ALA A 125 -7.05 -6.75 5.82
N ASP A 126 -6.53 -6.24 6.93
CA ASP A 126 -7.16 -6.32 8.25
C ASP A 126 -8.37 -5.39 8.36
N ASP A 127 -8.30 -4.21 7.76
CA ASP A 127 -9.46 -3.32 7.63
C ASP A 127 -9.37 -2.41 6.39
N ASN A 128 -10.52 -1.93 5.94
CA ASN A 128 -10.69 -1.04 4.81
C ASN A 128 -11.56 0.17 5.20
N PHE A 129 -11.01 1.37 5.04
CA PHE A 129 -11.68 2.62 5.36
C PHE A 129 -12.14 3.31 4.09
N GLU A 130 -13.44 3.17 3.80
CA GLU A 130 -14.08 3.81 2.66
C GLU A 130 -14.66 5.17 3.04
N PHE A 131 -14.34 6.19 2.23
CA PHE A 131 -14.90 7.53 2.32
C PHE A 131 -15.75 7.83 1.08
N GLN A 132 -16.64 8.81 1.22
CA GLN A 132 -17.50 9.26 0.13
C GLN A 132 -17.08 10.66 -0.32
N ASN A 133 -17.13 10.90 -1.64
CA ASN A 133 -16.98 12.24 -2.23
C ASN A 133 -15.67 12.98 -1.88
N MET A 134 -14.59 12.28 -1.54
CA MET A 134 -13.26 12.88 -1.42
C MET A 134 -12.47 12.64 -2.70
N THR A 135 -11.93 13.70 -3.29
CA THR A 135 -10.94 13.61 -4.37
C THR A 135 -9.66 12.91 -3.90
N HIS A 136 -8.78 12.55 -4.82
CA HIS A 136 -7.51 11.88 -4.52
C HIS A 136 -6.66 12.65 -3.51
N SER A 137 -6.62 13.99 -3.65
CA SER A 137 -5.86 14.88 -2.75
C SER A 137 -6.57 15.14 -1.43
N GLU A 138 -7.90 15.28 -1.44
CA GLU A 138 -8.66 15.45 -0.20
C GLU A 138 -8.59 14.21 0.68
N LEU A 139 -8.59 13.02 0.09
CA LEU A 139 -8.53 11.77 0.85
C LEU A 139 -7.24 11.70 1.68
N ILE A 140 -6.07 11.93 1.07
CA ILE A 140 -4.78 11.91 1.79
C ILE A 140 -4.71 13.01 2.86
N LEU A 141 -5.19 14.22 2.57
CA LEU A 141 -5.09 15.36 3.50
C LEU A 141 -6.09 15.29 4.65
N ASN A 142 -7.31 14.82 4.39
CA ASN A 142 -8.40 14.79 5.39
C ASN A 142 -8.34 13.54 6.27
N THR A 143 -7.56 12.52 5.89
CA THR A 143 -7.42 11.27 6.68
C THR A 143 -6.08 11.16 7.41
N ILE A 144 -5.25 12.22 7.46
CA ILE A 144 -3.93 12.20 8.15
C ILE A 144 -4.04 11.69 9.59
N LYS A 145 -5.08 12.12 10.33
CA LYS A 145 -5.31 11.64 11.69
C LYS A 145 -5.51 10.13 11.73
N LEU A 146 -6.37 9.59 10.85
CA LEU A 146 -6.61 8.15 10.75
C LEU A 146 -5.34 7.40 10.35
N GLN A 147 -4.59 7.90 9.36
CA GLN A 147 -3.30 7.32 8.96
C GLN A 147 -2.35 7.21 10.15
N TYR A 148 -2.21 8.29 10.92
CA TYR A 148 -1.39 8.33 12.14
C TYR A 148 -1.88 7.34 13.20
N ASP A 149 -3.18 7.32 13.49
CA ASP A 149 -3.77 6.40 14.48
C ASP A 149 -3.49 4.94 14.07
N LEU A 150 -3.62 4.59 12.78
CA LEU A 150 -3.38 3.24 12.27
C LEU A 150 -1.92 2.80 12.35
N ILE A 151 -0.94 3.71 12.26
CA ILE A 151 0.49 3.36 12.42
C ILE A 151 0.98 3.42 13.87
N THR A 152 0.17 3.96 14.80
CA THR A 152 0.55 4.12 16.21
C THR A 152 -0.32 3.35 17.20
N PHE A 153 -1.39 2.66 16.75
CA PHE A 153 -2.38 2.05 17.65
C PHE A 153 -1.81 1.10 18.72
N GLN A 154 -0.62 0.52 18.53
CA GLN A 154 0.03 -0.34 19.55
C GLN A 154 1.09 0.34 20.41
N GLN A 155 1.58 1.54 20.06
CA GLN A 155 2.42 2.32 20.98
C GLN A 155 1.64 2.69 22.24
N ALA A 156 0.32 2.86 22.13
CA ALA A 156 -0.57 3.09 23.26
C ALA A 156 -0.65 1.88 24.22
N ASP A 157 -0.56 0.65 23.71
CA ASP A 157 -0.64 -0.57 24.53
C ASP A 157 0.72 -0.93 25.17
N ASP A 158 1.84 -0.66 24.48
CA ASP A 158 3.19 -0.88 25.02
C ASP A 158 3.60 0.18 26.07
N ASP A 159 3.18 1.45 25.90
CA ASP A 159 3.46 2.52 26.88
C ASP A 159 2.67 2.34 28.18
N ASP A 160 1.49 1.70 28.15
CA ASP A 160 0.68 1.40 29.35
C ASP A 160 1.29 0.24 30.18
N LEU A 161 2.18 -0.55 29.58
CA LEU A 161 2.93 -1.62 30.24
C LEU A 161 4.30 -1.16 30.77
N SER A 162 4.77 0.04 30.39
CA SER A 162 6.08 0.58 30.77
C SER A 162 6.18 1.02 32.26
N TRP A 163 5.06 1.07 32.98
CA TRP A 163 5.01 1.41 34.42
C TRP A 163 4.86 0.19 35.34
N VAL A 164 4.90 -1.04 34.80
CA VAL A 164 4.67 -2.29 35.54
C VAL A 164 5.97 -3.07 35.84
N GLU A 165 7.15 -2.49 35.56
CA GLU A 165 8.46 -3.03 35.95
C GLU A 165 9.21 -2.15 36.97
#